data_AF-A0A1H6G3I0-F1
#
_entry.id   AF-A0A1H6G3I0-F1
#
_cell.length_a   1.000
_cell.length_b   1.000
_cell.length_c   1.000
_cell.angle_alpha   90.00
_cell.angle_beta   90.00
_cell.angle_gamma   90.00
#
_symmetry.space_group_name_H-M   'P 1'
#
loop_
_entity.id
_entity.type
_entity.pdbx_description
1 polymer ?
#
loop_
_entity_poly.entity_id
_entity_poly.type
_entity_poly.pdbx_seq_one_letter_code
_entity_poly.pdbx_strand_id
1 'polypeptide(L)'
;MTGRDETPSGPLDVPTLEVLAQRAATHSLVSTWKFRPDTISPRVLELQLDGTQYPSTVRDVRVDIRWFVGGDYTVHYFESREDEPWQCRWDRHPKPEAPREHYHPPPEASATVEPSSLEAEHHLGVCFAVLEWIEDRVRALHE
;
A
#
# COMPACT_ATOMS: atom_id res chain seq x y z
N MET A 1 20.89 5.32 -1.31
CA MET A 1 20.67 6.00 -0.02
C MET A 1 19.67 7.11 -0.25
N THR A 2 18.38 6.82 -0.08
CA THR A 2 17.29 7.81 -0.02
C THR A 2 16.49 7.45 1.23
N GLY A 3 17.11 7.76 2.38
CA GLY A 3 16.52 7.54 3.69
C GLY A 3 15.40 8.53 3.91
N ARG A 4 14.21 7.99 4.13
CA ARG A 4 12.92 8.63 4.39
C ARG A 4 13.01 9.58 5.60
N ASP A 5 12.92 10.89 5.37
CA ASP A 5 12.72 11.90 6.43
C ASP A 5 11.23 11.97 6.81
N GLU A 6 10.69 10.83 7.27
CA GLU A 6 9.34 10.76 7.85
C GLU A 6 9.49 10.54 9.35
N THR A 7 9.18 11.58 10.14
CA THR A 7 9.12 11.49 11.60
C THR A 7 8.15 10.36 11.98
N PRO A 8 8.53 9.39 12.84
CA PRO A 8 7.65 8.28 13.16
C PRO A 8 6.32 8.75 13.77
N SER A 9 5.19 8.40 13.15
CA SER A 9 3.83 8.75 13.62
C SER A 9 3.39 8.06 14.92
N GLY A 10 4.23 7.21 15.52
CA GLY A 10 3.93 6.42 16.71
C GLY A 10 4.30 4.93 16.51
N PRO A 11 3.94 4.06 17.47
CA PRO A 11 4.10 2.62 17.32
C PRO A 11 3.16 2.05 16.25
N LEU A 12 3.55 0.94 15.64
CA LEU A 12 2.71 0.20 14.69
C LEU A 12 1.49 -0.37 15.42
N ASP A 13 0.30 -0.20 14.86
CA ASP A 13 -0.94 -0.78 15.37
C ASP A 13 -1.11 -2.20 14.81
N VAL A 14 -0.42 -3.15 15.44
CA VAL A 14 -0.41 -4.56 15.03
C VAL A 14 -1.81 -5.19 15.02
N PRO A 15 -2.69 -4.98 16.04
CA PRO A 15 -4.06 -5.46 15.98
C PRO A 15 -4.84 -4.97 14.76
N THR A 16 -4.72 -3.70 14.39
CA THR A 16 -5.36 -3.18 13.16
C THR A 16 -4.81 -3.87 11.91
N LEU A 17 -3.49 -4.08 11.84
CA LEU A 17 -2.88 -4.80 10.71
C LEU A 17 -3.31 -6.27 10.64
N GLU A 18 -3.51 -6.95 11.77
CA GLU A 18 -4.03 -8.33 11.77
C GLU A 18 -5.45 -8.39 11.20
N VAL A 19 -6.31 -7.43 11.56
CA VAL A 19 -7.66 -7.32 10.99
C VAL A 19 -7.59 -7.04 9.49
N LEU A 20 -6.72 -6.12 9.06
CA LEU A 20 -6.48 -5.83 7.65
C LEU A 20 -6.04 -7.07 6.89
N ALA A 21 -5.07 -7.81 7.43
CA ALA A 21 -4.56 -9.04 6.83
C ALA A 21 -5.65 -10.10 6.63
N GLN A 22 -6.44 -10.36 7.67
CA GLN A 22 -7.53 -11.35 7.63
C GLN A 22 -8.63 -10.96 6.63
N ARG A 23 -8.96 -9.67 6.55
CA ARG A 23 -10.01 -9.19 5.64
C ARG A 23 -9.50 -9.07 4.20
N ALA A 24 -8.30 -8.57 3.98
CA ALA A 24 -7.72 -8.49 2.65
C ALA A 24 -7.56 -9.88 1.99
N ALA A 25 -7.27 -10.92 2.78
CA ALA A 25 -7.19 -12.30 2.31
C ALA A 25 -8.51 -12.85 1.71
N THR A 26 -9.65 -12.17 1.88
CA THR A 26 -10.91 -12.57 1.22
C THR A 26 -11.09 -11.92 -0.15
N HIS A 27 -10.22 -10.99 -0.54
CA HIS A 27 -10.26 -10.32 -1.83
C HIS A 27 -9.56 -11.16 -2.92
N SER A 28 -10.15 -11.25 -4.11
CA SER A 28 -9.67 -12.09 -5.23
C SER A 28 -8.24 -11.75 -5.69
N LEU A 29 -7.84 -10.49 -5.60
CA LEU A 29 -6.47 -10.04 -5.91
C LEU A 29 -5.41 -10.54 -4.92
N VAL A 30 -5.77 -10.88 -3.68
CA VAL A 30 -4.79 -11.17 -2.63
C VAL A 30 -4.52 -12.66 -2.59
N SER A 31 -3.28 -13.06 -2.86
CA SER A 31 -2.86 -14.48 -2.85
C SER A 31 -2.42 -14.95 -1.47
N THR A 32 -1.69 -14.11 -0.73
CA THR A 32 -1.24 -14.38 0.64
C THR A 32 -0.85 -13.08 1.34
N TRP A 33 -0.51 -13.16 2.62
CA TRP A 33 0.02 -12.04 3.38
C TRP A 33 1.04 -12.52 4.41
N LYS A 34 1.92 -11.61 4.83
CA LYS A 34 2.85 -11.85 5.93
C LYS A 34 3.24 -10.55 6.62
N PHE A 35 3.56 -10.63 7.90
CA PHE A 35 4.30 -9.57 8.56
C PHE A 35 5.78 -9.63 8.21
N ARG A 36 6.42 -8.47 8.06
CA ARG A 36 7.86 -8.35 7.78
C ARG A 36 8.58 -7.58 8.88
N PRO A 37 9.78 -8.00 9.31
CA PRO A 37 10.47 -9.23 8.88
C PRO A 37 9.75 -10.52 9.32
N ASP A 38 9.02 -10.45 10.42
CA ASP A 38 8.30 -11.58 11.03
C ASP A 38 7.15 -11.08 11.92
N THR A 39 6.40 -12.01 12.52
CA THR A 39 5.26 -11.75 13.42
C THR A 39 5.68 -11.30 14.83
N ILE A 40 6.94 -11.50 15.23
CA ILE A 40 7.44 -11.17 16.57
C ILE A 40 7.75 -9.67 16.65
N SER A 41 8.34 -9.11 15.60
CA SER A 41 8.68 -7.69 15.51
C SER A 41 8.22 -7.08 14.17
N PRO A 42 6.90 -7.08 13.88
CA PRO A 42 6.37 -6.60 12.62
C PRO A 42 6.69 -5.12 12.40
N ARG A 43 7.03 -4.77 11.16
CA ARG A 43 7.29 -3.40 10.70
C ARG A 43 6.32 -2.96 9.59
N VAL A 44 5.77 -3.93 8.87
CA VAL A 44 4.84 -3.76 7.75
C VAL A 44 4.06 -5.06 7.57
N LEU A 45 2.80 -4.93 7.18
CA LEU A 45 2.00 -6.00 6.60
C LEU A 45 2.24 -5.99 5.09
N GLU A 46 2.80 -7.06 4.54
CA GLU A 46 2.96 -7.26 3.10
C GLU A 46 1.82 -8.17 2.63
N LEU A 47 0.95 -7.63 1.76
CA LEU A 47 -0.03 -8.40 1.00
C LEU A 47 0.62 -8.77 -0.33
N GLN A 48 0.77 -10.06 -0.60
CA GLN A 48 1.17 -10.54 -1.91
C GLN A 48 -0.09 -10.61 -2.80
N LEU A 49 -0.02 -10.03 -3.99
CA LEU A 49 -1.10 -10.14 -4.95
C LEU A 49 -0.93 -11.36 -5.86
N ASP A 50 -2.02 -11.81 -6.47
CA ASP A 50 -2.02 -12.91 -7.43
C ASP A 50 -1.41 -12.46 -8.75
N GLY A 51 -0.13 -12.77 -8.94
CA GLY A 51 0.62 -12.44 -10.15
C GLY A 51 0.04 -13.05 -11.44
N THR A 52 -0.81 -14.09 -11.35
CA THR A 52 -1.44 -14.68 -12.55
C THR A 52 -2.48 -13.76 -13.20
N GLN A 53 -2.94 -12.73 -12.47
CA GLN A 53 -3.87 -11.73 -12.98
C GLN A 53 -3.16 -10.59 -13.72
N TYR A 54 -1.82 -10.55 -13.71
CA TYR A 54 -1.00 -9.53 -14.35
C TYR A 54 -0.39 -10.03 -15.67
N PRO A 55 -0.05 -9.15 -16.62
CA PRO A 55 0.76 -9.50 -17.79
C PRO A 55 2.15 -10.03 -17.38
N SER A 56 2.76 -10.84 -18.25
CA SER A 56 4.06 -11.47 -17.99
C SER A 56 5.23 -10.49 -17.80
N THR A 57 5.06 -9.23 -18.17
CA THR A 57 6.05 -8.16 -17.94
C THR A 57 6.14 -7.75 -16.47
N VAL A 58 5.14 -8.12 -15.66
CA VAL A 58 5.12 -7.92 -14.21
C VAL A 58 5.56 -9.21 -13.52
N ARG A 59 6.67 -9.13 -12.78
CA ARG A 59 7.36 -10.27 -12.17
C ARG A 59 6.91 -10.55 -10.73
N ASP A 60 6.59 -9.51 -9.97
CA ASP A 60 6.13 -9.60 -8.59
C ASP A 60 5.22 -8.42 -8.26
N VAL A 61 4.21 -8.64 -7.42
CA VAL A 61 3.17 -7.65 -7.10
C VAL A 61 2.76 -7.72 -5.65
N ARG A 62 2.82 -6.58 -4.95
CA ARG A 62 2.53 -6.53 -3.52
C ARG A 62 1.98 -5.17 -3.08
N VAL A 63 1.31 -5.20 -1.92
CA VAL A 63 0.90 -4.01 -1.18
C VAL A 63 1.53 -4.04 0.21
N ASP A 64 2.31 -3.03 0.53
CA ASP A 64 2.89 -2.81 1.85
C ASP A 64 2.02 -1.86 2.67
N ILE A 65 1.53 -2.31 3.81
CA ILE A 65 0.69 -1.53 4.71
C ILE A 65 1.40 -1.30 6.04
N ARG A 66 1.54 -0.03 6.42
CA ARG A 66 1.90 0.40 7.76
C ARG A 66 0.73 1.19 8.32
N TRP A 67 0.26 0.81 9.50
CA TRP A 67 -0.79 1.52 10.22
C TRP A 67 -0.28 1.79 11.63
N PHE A 68 -0.44 3.03 12.10
CA PHE A 68 0.10 3.45 13.38
C PHE A 68 -1.01 3.76 14.39
N VAL A 69 -0.67 3.64 15.66
CA VAL A 69 -1.52 4.14 16.74
C VAL A 69 -1.71 5.66 16.53
N GLY A 70 -2.95 6.11 16.40
CA GLY A 70 -3.29 7.48 15.97
C GLY A 70 -3.86 7.58 14.55
N GLY A 71 -3.84 6.46 13.81
CA GLY A 71 -4.50 6.32 12.50
C GLY A 71 -3.71 6.88 11.32
N ASP A 72 -2.46 7.31 11.54
CA ASP A 72 -1.55 7.56 10.43
C ASP A 72 -1.24 6.24 9.72
N TYR A 73 -1.02 6.29 8.41
CA TYR A 73 -0.75 5.09 7.62
C TYR A 73 0.08 5.39 6.37
N THR A 74 0.67 4.33 5.85
CA THR A 74 1.19 4.22 4.48
C THR A 74 0.60 2.96 3.87
N VAL A 75 0.03 3.07 2.68
CA VAL A 75 -0.31 1.95 1.81
C VAL A 75 0.47 2.11 0.51
N HIS A 76 1.38 1.19 0.24
CA HIS A 76 2.30 1.27 -0.90
C HIS A 76 2.09 0.08 -1.83
N TYR A 77 1.60 0.36 -3.04
CA TYR A 77 1.47 -0.64 -4.08
C TYR A 77 2.75 -0.67 -4.93
N PHE A 78 3.28 -1.87 -5.18
CA PHE A 78 4.53 -2.06 -5.88
C PHE A 78 4.44 -3.23 -6.87
N GLU A 79 4.84 -2.97 -8.10
CA GLU A 79 5.05 -3.93 -9.16
C GLU A 79 6.54 -4.00 -9.50
N SER A 80 7.15 -5.19 -9.35
CA SER A 80 8.43 -5.47 -10.00
C SER A 80 8.18 -5.77 -11.47
N ARG A 81 8.82 -5.04 -12.38
CA ARG A 81 8.73 -5.26 -13.82
C ARG A 81 10.09 -5.57 -14.43
N GLU A 82 10.09 -5.95 -15.71
CA GLU A 82 11.33 -6.27 -16.42
C GLU A 82 12.27 -5.07 -16.57
N ASP A 83 11.68 -3.89 -16.84
CA ASP A 83 12.37 -2.64 -17.03
C ASP A 83 12.53 -1.90 -15.69
N GLU A 84 11.58 -1.01 -15.38
CA GLU A 84 11.56 -0.20 -14.17
C GLU A 84 10.38 -0.60 -13.28
N PRO A 85 10.55 -0.55 -11.95
CA PRO A 85 9.43 -0.80 -11.04
C PRO A 85 8.30 0.19 -11.29
N TRP A 86 7.08 -0.23 -10.98
CA TRP A 86 5.91 0.65 -11.05
C TRP A 86 5.24 0.66 -9.69
N GLN A 87 5.11 1.83 -9.09
CA GLN A 87 4.67 1.97 -7.71
C GLN A 87 3.90 3.25 -7.47
N CYS A 88 2.94 3.18 -6.54
CA CYS A 88 2.21 4.34 -6.05
C CYS A 88 1.91 4.17 -4.56
N ARG A 89 1.61 5.27 -3.87
CA ARG A 89 1.50 5.25 -2.41
C ARG A 89 0.44 6.21 -1.89
N TRP A 90 -0.37 5.74 -0.96
CA TRP A 90 -1.28 6.57 -0.19
C TRP A 90 -0.74 6.72 1.22
N ASP A 91 -0.59 7.96 1.65
CA ASP A 91 -0.08 8.28 2.97
C ASP A 91 -1.08 9.14 3.73
N ARG A 92 -1.16 8.91 5.02
CA ARG A 92 -1.79 9.80 5.99
C ARG A 92 -0.78 10.12 7.08
N HIS A 93 -0.18 11.29 7.00
CA HIS A 93 0.68 11.84 8.05
C HIS A 93 0.85 13.35 7.86
N PRO A 94 1.28 14.10 8.88
CA PRO A 94 1.65 15.50 8.70
C PRO A 94 2.75 15.65 7.65
N LYS A 95 2.54 16.51 6.65
CA LYS A 95 3.55 16.87 5.65
C LYS A 95 3.47 18.38 5.39
N PRO A 96 4.57 19.13 5.47
CA PRO A 96 4.57 20.53 5.09
C PRO A 96 4.11 20.69 3.64
N GLU A 97 3.25 21.66 3.36
CA GLU A 97 2.79 22.02 2.00
C GLU A 97 1.96 20.96 1.28
N ALA A 98 1.52 19.90 1.96
CA ALA A 98 0.62 18.89 1.41
C ALA A 98 -0.56 18.59 2.35
N PRO A 99 -1.72 18.13 1.82
CA PRO A 99 -2.79 17.60 2.66
C PRO A 99 -2.28 16.44 3.52
N ARG A 100 -2.89 16.25 4.70
CA ARG A 100 -2.53 15.15 5.62
C ARG A 100 -2.65 13.79 4.91
N GLU A 101 -3.74 13.61 4.16
CA GLU A 101 -3.97 12.46 3.30
C GLU A 101 -3.55 12.83 1.88
N HIS A 102 -2.49 12.18 1.39
CA HIS A 102 -1.92 12.49 0.10
C HIS A 102 -1.52 11.22 -0.65
N TYR A 103 -1.47 11.35 -1.96
CA TYR A 103 -1.16 10.31 -2.91
C TYR A 103 0.14 10.62 -3.65
N HIS A 104 1.03 9.65 -3.70
CA HIS A 104 2.23 9.65 -4.52
C HIS A 104 1.92 8.87 -5.80
N PRO A 105 1.77 9.56 -6.95
CA PRO A 105 1.35 8.91 -8.18
C PRO A 105 2.46 8.01 -8.77
N PRO A 106 2.08 7.03 -9.60
CA PRO A 106 3.00 6.21 -10.37
C PRO A 106 3.71 7.03 -11.46
N PRO A 107 4.81 6.50 -12.05
CA PRO A 107 5.39 5.17 -11.80
C PRO A 107 6.33 5.10 -10.59
N GLU A 108 6.80 6.23 -10.08
CA GLU A 108 7.91 6.25 -9.12
C GLU A 108 7.50 6.46 -7.66
N ALA A 109 6.22 6.75 -7.38
CA ALA A 109 5.79 7.27 -6.08
C ALA A 109 6.68 8.46 -5.62
N SER A 110 6.92 9.40 -6.54
CA SER A 110 7.90 10.49 -6.37
C SER A 110 7.57 11.43 -5.20
N ALA A 111 8.46 12.36 -4.85
CA ALA A 111 8.21 13.32 -3.76
C ALA A 111 7.01 14.26 -4.01
N THR A 112 6.66 14.48 -5.28
CA THR A 112 5.49 15.24 -5.71
C THR A 112 4.22 14.46 -5.34
N VAL A 113 3.30 15.12 -4.66
CA VAL A 113 2.07 14.49 -4.17
C VAL A 113 0.83 15.21 -4.64
N GLU A 114 -0.25 14.45 -4.71
CA GLU A 114 -1.60 14.90 -4.99
C GLU A 114 -2.48 14.68 -3.75
N PRO A 115 -3.64 15.34 -3.62
CA PRO A 115 -4.63 14.95 -2.62
C PRO A 115 -5.04 13.49 -2.78
N SER A 116 -5.15 12.75 -1.66
CA SER A 116 -5.67 11.38 -1.71
C SER A 116 -7.10 11.37 -2.23
N SER A 117 -7.41 10.46 -3.17
CA SER A 117 -8.77 10.22 -3.65
C SER A 117 -9.56 9.21 -2.80
N LEU A 118 -8.96 8.67 -1.74
CA LEU A 118 -9.61 7.68 -0.88
C LEU A 118 -10.65 8.35 0.03
N GLU A 119 -11.93 8.05 -0.19
CA GLU A 119 -13.05 8.57 0.62
C GLU A 119 -13.36 7.66 1.83
N ALA A 120 -12.34 7.24 2.58
CA ALA A 120 -12.50 6.33 3.69
C ALA A 120 -11.61 6.68 4.89
N GLU A 121 -12.22 6.84 6.07
CA GLU A 121 -11.47 7.07 7.32
C GLU A 121 -11.15 5.76 8.06
N HIS A 122 -12.02 4.75 7.93
CA HIS A 122 -11.85 3.46 8.60
C HIS A 122 -10.81 2.61 7.86
N HIS A 123 -9.91 1.95 8.60
CA HIS A 123 -8.79 1.18 8.03
C HIS A 123 -9.23 0.14 6.99
N LEU A 124 -10.35 -0.56 7.20
CA LEU A 124 -10.91 -1.47 6.20
C LEU A 124 -11.37 -0.75 4.93
N GLY A 125 -11.98 0.43 5.06
CA GLY A 125 -12.38 1.22 3.89
C GLY A 125 -11.18 1.66 3.07
N VAL A 126 -10.12 2.14 3.72
CA VAL A 126 -8.85 2.51 3.06
C VAL A 126 -8.26 1.30 2.31
N CYS A 127 -8.17 0.15 2.98
CA CYS A 127 -7.59 -1.06 2.40
C CYS A 127 -8.36 -1.55 1.17
N PHE A 128 -9.69 -1.59 1.23
CA PHE A 128 -10.50 -2.09 0.13
C PHE A 128 -10.59 -1.08 -1.02
N ALA A 129 -10.62 0.22 -0.75
CA ALA A 129 -10.54 1.24 -1.79
C ALA A 129 -9.20 1.16 -2.57
N VAL A 130 -8.09 0.85 -1.89
CA VAL A 130 -6.81 0.59 -2.58
C VAL A 130 -6.87 -0.69 -3.41
N LEU A 131 -7.45 -1.77 -2.90
CA LEU A 131 -7.60 -3.03 -3.67
C LEU A 131 -8.49 -2.84 -4.91
N GLU A 132 -9.58 -2.07 -4.79
CA GLU A 132 -10.45 -1.71 -5.92
C GLU A 132 -9.69 -0.89 -6.98
N TRP A 133 -8.90 0.10 -6.53
CA TRP A 133 -8.04 0.87 -7.44
C TRP A 133 -7.03 -0.03 -8.17
N ILE A 134 -6.46 -1.01 -7.47
CA ILE A 134 -5.53 -1.99 -8.08
C ILE A 134 -6.28 -2.89 -9.07
N GLU A 135 -7.53 -3.26 -8.81
CA GLU A 135 -8.34 -4.06 -9.74
C GLU A 135 -8.58 -3.31 -11.05
N ASP A 136 -8.90 -2.01 -10.97
CA ASP A 136 -9.02 -1.15 -12.15
C ASP A 136 -7.69 -1.02 -12.90
N ARG A 137 -6.57 -0.89 -12.15
CA ARG A 137 -5.22 -0.88 -12.73
C ARG A 137 -4.90 -2.16 -13.49
N VAL A 138 -5.25 -3.32 -12.91
CA VAL A 138 -5.09 -4.64 -13.54
C VAL A 138 -5.93 -4.74 -14.80
N ARG A 139 -7.20 -4.30 -14.76
CA ARG A 139 -8.07 -4.28 -15.95
C ARG A 139 -7.43 -3.47 -17.08
N ALA A 140 -6.92 -2.27 -16.78
CA ALA A 140 -6.25 -1.41 -17.75
C ALA A 140 -4.90 -1.95 -18.27
N LEU A 141 -4.31 -2.98 -17.66
CA LEU A 141 -3.11 -3.65 -18.20
C LEU A 141 -3.42 -4.61 -19.35
N HIS A 142 -4.69 -5.00 -19.51
CA HIS A 142 -5.15 -5.95 -20.51
C HIS A 142 -5.93 -5.31 -21.66
N GLU A 143 -6.10 -3.98 -21.61
CA GLU A 143 -6.67 -3.16 -22.70
C GLU A 143 -5.56 -2.73 -23.69
#